data_AF-A0A2M8RU51-F1
#
_entry.id   AF-A0A2M8RU51-F1
#
_cell.length_a   1.000
_cell.length_b   1.000
_cell.length_c   1.000
_cell.angle_alpha   90.00
_cell.angle_beta   90.00
_cell.angle_gamma   90.00
#
_symmetry.space_group_name_H-M   'P 1'
#
loop_
_entity.id
_entity.type
_entity.pdbx_description
1 polymer ?
#
loop_
_entity_poly.entity_id
_entity_poly.type
_entity_poly.pdbx_seq_one_letter_code
_entity_poly.pdbx_strand_id
1 'polypeptide(L)'
;MKEFMTTHKIFLTPISPIHIGCGEDFEPTNYVIDGNMLYHFEPSKLPISKEQRKELLNLSSQEYVDETQLFELQGFFSKNDEIINGIKDIAHYKILVSTAITKEWKEKLGNPTQIKENGKAEGNRFYIARHSYSPYLSNVYIPGSSVKGAVFSAIIQSKHQNKPLTDKDLNLDKGLGNNKKRDKGIFSAANKKLIYTYIGDFNRLSNEKIISQYIKFSDLMPNTKFSHFSKVIYSVNLKRTKGKKGYSQGISTRMECIQPELYRGFQGELTLTDISPEKSLSKDFYQSIIKMLNDFYRPIFDKECQLFIQNGFINSLFFENINLLLNTNKIALIRLGKNGSESKLLAEKSLKKINIKGEYKEQSNTFWLASEKNDAETQLQPLGWALLEFSPIAENELLQ
;
A
#
# COMPACT_ATOMS: atom_id res chain seq x y z
N MET A 1 33.58 -12.97 23.20
CA MET A 1 33.26 -13.20 21.77
C MET A 1 32.56 -11.98 21.24
N LYS A 2 32.93 -11.50 20.05
CA LYS A 2 32.21 -10.41 19.37
C LYS A 2 30.85 -10.95 18.92
N GLU A 3 29.77 -10.24 19.24
CA GLU A 3 28.43 -10.63 18.79
C GLU A 3 28.33 -10.40 17.27
N PHE A 4 28.11 -11.47 16.51
CA PHE A 4 28.12 -11.45 15.05
C PHE A 4 26.86 -10.81 14.45
N MET A 5 25.73 -10.94 15.14
CA MET A 5 24.45 -10.34 14.77
C MET A 5 23.73 -9.84 16.01
N THR A 6 23.11 -8.67 15.92
CA THR A 6 22.19 -8.18 16.93
C THR A 6 20.79 -8.03 16.33
N THR A 7 19.78 -8.46 17.08
CA THR A 7 18.38 -8.45 16.64
C THR A 7 17.56 -7.58 17.58
N HIS A 8 16.71 -6.74 16.97
CA HIS A 8 16.01 -5.67 17.65
C HIS A 8 14.55 -5.68 17.26
N LYS A 9 13.66 -5.65 18.23
CA LYS A 9 12.21 -5.57 17.97
C LYS A 9 11.87 -4.25 17.30
N ILE A 10 11.03 -4.32 16.28
CA ILE A 10 10.42 -3.16 15.66
C ILE A 10 8.90 -3.30 15.74
N PHE A 11 8.24 -2.19 16.01
CA PHE A 11 6.78 -2.14 16.05
C PHE A 11 6.28 -1.08 15.09
N LEU A 12 5.18 -1.39 14.41
CA LEU A 12 4.51 -0.49 13.50
C LEU A 12 3.08 -0.23 13.97
N THR A 13 2.75 1.04 14.08
CA THR A 13 1.41 1.56 14.38
C THR A 13 0.88 2.26 13.13
N PRO A 14 -0.10 1.68 12.42
CA PRO A 14 -0.75 2.34 11.29
C PRO A 14 -1.49 3.59 11.79
N ILE A 15 -1.28 4.74 11.15
CA ILE A 15 -2.01 5.99 11.47
C ILE A 15 -2.96 6.39 10.34
N SER A 16 -2.89 5.71 9.21
CA SER A 16 -3.84 5.83 8.12
C SER A 16 -3.99 4.47 7.43
N PRO A 17 -5.05 4.23 6.65
CA PRO A 17 -5.22 2.92 6.00
C PRO A 17 -4.05 2.58 5.09
N ILE A 18 -3.56 1.35 5.17
CA ILE A 18 -2.37 0.89 4.42
C ILE A 18 -2.76 -0.24 3.49
N HIS A 19 -2.45 -0.08 2.20
CA HIS A 19 -2.57 -1.14 1.21
C HIS A 19 -1.24 -1.44 0.52
N ILE A 20 -0.70 -2.63 0.78
CA ILE A 20 0.45 -3.20 0.09
C ILE A 20 -0.06 -4.35 -0.78
N GLY A 21 -0.29 -4.11 -2.07
CA GLY A 21 -0.86 -5.13 -2.95
C GLY A 21 0.10 -6.30 -3.22
N CYS A 22 -0.44 -7.53 -3.26
CA CYS A 22 0.29 -8.74 -3.66
C CYS A 22 0.17 -9.07 -5.15
N GLY A 23 -0.66 -8.34 -5.90
CA GLY A 23 -0.95 -8.63 -7.31
C GLY A 23 -2.13 -9.59 -7.52
N GLU A 24 -2.76 -10.05 -6.43
CA GLU A 24 -4.02 -10.78 -6.44
C GLU A 24 -5.19 -9.85 -6.06
N ASP A 25 -6.38 -10.21 -6.52
CA ASP A 25 -7.64 -9.58 -6.15
C ASP A 25 -8.54 -10.63 -5.48
N PHE A 26 -9.47 -10.20 -4.62
CA PHE A 26 -10.68 -10.99 -4.39
C PHE A 26 -11.52 -10.88 -5.66
N GLU A 27 -11.73 -12.03 -6.30
CA GLU A 27 -12.47 -12.16 -7.53
C GLU A 27 -13.95 -12.36 -7.20
N PRO A 28 -14.87 -11.80 -7.98
CA PRO A 28 -16.29 -11.82 -7.65
C PRO A 28 -16.92 -13.23 -7.74
N THR A 29 -16.12 -14.25 -8.07
CA THR A 29 -16.44 -15.69 -8.08
C THR A 29 -15.86 -16.46 -6.89
N ASN A 30 -14.97 -15.85 -6.09
CA ASN A 30 -14.31 -16.48 -4.93
C ASN A 30 -14.65 -15.80 -3.59
N TYR A 31 -15.61 -14.87 -3.59
CA TYR A 31 -16.16 -14.32 -2.37
C TYR A 31 -17.65 -14.00 -2.47
N VAL A 32 -18.31 -13.93 -1.30
CA VAL A 32 -19.65 -13.32 -1.15
C VAL A 32 -19.65 -12.32 0.00
N ILE A 33 -20.55 -11.34 -0.05
CA ILE A 33 -20.75 -10.38 1.04
C ILE A 33 -22.10 -10.67 1.70
N ASP A 34 -22.05 -11.07 2.97
CA ASP A 34 -23.23 -11.22 3.82
C ASP A 34 -23.09 -10.34 5.08
N GLY A 35 -24.14 -9.60 5.41
CA GLY A 35 -24.04 -8.46 6.32
C GLY A 35 -23.02 -7.44 5.82
N ASN A 36 -21.99 -7.13 6.63
CA ASN A 36 -20.83 -6.31 6.24
C ASN A 36 -19.52 -7.13 6.28
N MET A 37 -19.62 -8.44 6.02
CA MET A 37 -18.49 -9.35 6.04
C MET A 37 -18.34 -9.98 4.66
N LEU A 38 -17.13 -9.90 4.10
CA LEU A 38 -16.73 -10.67 2.92
C LEU A 38 -16.23 -12.02 3.38
N TYR A 39 -16.77 -13.07 2.78
CA TYR A 39 -16.39 -14.46 2.99
C TYR A 39 -15.65 -14.95 1.75
N HIS A 40 -14.32 -15.11 1.87
CA HIS A 40 -13.48 -15.61 0.79
C HIS A 40 -13.36 -17.13 0.90
N PHE A 41 -13.62 -17.82 -0.21
CA PHE A 41 -13.73 -19.26 -0.28
C PHE A 41 -13.07 -19.81 -1.54
N GLU A 42 -12.81 -21.12 -1.54
CA GLU A 42 -12.32 -21.84 -2.70
C GLU A 42 -13.53 -22.43 -3.46
N PRO A 43 -13.87 -21.94 -4.67
CA PRO A 43 -15.09 -22.36 -5.37
C PRO A 43 -15.17 -23.87 -5.62
N SER A 44 -14.04 -24.55 -5.81
CA SER A 44 -14.01 -26.01 -6.01
C SER A 44 -14.46 -26.82 -4.78
N LYS A 45 -14.52 -26.21 -3.59
CA LYS A 45 -14.95 -26.85 -2.34
C LYS A 45 -16.42 -26.57 -2.01
N LEU A 46 -17.12 -25.80 -2.84
CA LEU A 46 -18.49 -25.39 -2.55
C LEU A 46 -19.45 -26.59 -2.49
N PRO A 47 -20.17 -26.80 -1.37
CA PRO A 47 -21.18 -27.86 -1.30
C PRO A 47 -22.41 -27.43 -2.11
N ILE A 48 -22.55 -27.99 -3.32
CA ILE A 48 -23.68 -27.74 -4.22
C ILE A 48 -24.39 -29.03 -4.62
N SER A 49 -25.70 -28.92 -4.87
CA SER A 49 -26.51 -30.02 -5.39
C SER A 49 -26.11 -30.40 -6.81
N LYS A 50 -26.61 -31.55 -7.31
CA LYS A 50 -26.37 -31.97 -8.69
C LYS A 50 -26.94 -30.97 -9.70
N GLU A 51 -28.10 -30.39 -9.38
CA GLU A 51 -28.80 -29.39 -10.19
C GLU A 51 -28.01 -28.08 -10.23
N GLN A 52 -27.56 -27.59 -9.07
CA GLN A 52 -26.70 -26.40 -8.96
C GLN A 52 -25.37 -26.59 -9.70
N ARG A 53 -24.77 -27.78 -9.60
CA ARG A 53 -23.55 -28.12 -10.36
C ARG A 53 -23.79 -28.09 -11.86
N LYS A 54 -24.92 -28.63 -12.34
CA LYS A 54 -25.29 -28.57 -13.76
C LYS A 54 -25.50 -27.13 -14.23
N GLU A 55 -26.15 -26.30 -13.41
CA GLU A 55 -26.32 -24.87 -13.68
C GLU A 55 -24.96 -24.17 -13.82
N LEU A 56 -24.06 -24.33 -12.85
CA LEU A 56 -22.74 -23.71 -12.88
C LEU A 56 -21.91 -24.17 -14.09
N LEU A 57 -21.95 -25.47 -14.42
CA LEU A 57 -21.27 -26.01 -15.61
C LEU A 57 -21.82 -25.42 -16.91
N ASN A 58 -23.13 -25.20 -17.00
CA ASN A 58 -23.73 -24.57 -18.17
C ASN A 58 -23.26 -23.11 -18.30
N LEU A 59 -23.19 -22.37 -17.18
CA LEU A 59 -22.69 -20.99 -17.16
C LEU A 59 -21.19 -20.90 -17.53
N SER A 60 -20.42 -21.95 -17.23
CA SER A 60 -18.98 -22.02 -17.53
C SER A 60 -18.64 -22.83 -18.79
N SER A 61 -19.62 -23.17 -19.63
CA SER A 61 -19.45 -24.17 -20.71
C SER A 61 -18.77 -23.63 -21.97
N GLN A 62 -18.60 -22.32 -22.08
CA GLN A 62 -18.00 -21.69 -23.26
C GLN A 62 -16.48 -21.59 -23.15
N GLU A 63 -15.79 -21.73 -24.29
CA GLU A 63 -14.33 -21.64 -24.39
C GLU A 63 -13.79 -20.25 -24.01
N TYR A 64 -14.63 -19.21 -24.10
CA TYR A 64 -14.32 -17.84 -23.68
C TYR A 64 -15.43 -17.26 -22.82
N VAL A 65 -15.08 -16.82 -21.60
CA VAL A 65 -15.98 -16.09 -20.71
C VAL A 65 -16.05 -14.63 -21.15
N ASP A 66 -17.22 -14.20 -21.64
CA ASP A 66 -17.49 -12.80 -21.91
C ASP A 66 -18.01 -12.05 -20.66
N GLU A 67 -18.23 -10.74 -20.76
CA GLU A 67 -18.68 -9.94 -19.60
C GLU A 67 -20.07 -10.37 -19.10
N THR A 68 -20.94 -10.83 -19.98
CA THR A 68 -22.29 -11.28 -19.62
C THR A 68 -22.21 -12.53 -18.76
N GLN A 69 -21.43 -13.52 -19.18
CA GLN A 69 -21.20 -14.75 -18.40
C GLN A 69 -20.56 -14.46 -17.06
N LEU A 70 -19.62 -13.51 -16.99
CA LEU A 70 -19.05 -13.09 -15.71
C LEU A 70 -20.14 -12.58 -14.75
N PHE A 71 -21.09 -11.77 -15.22
CA PHE A 71 -22.19 -11.30 -14.39
C PHE A 71 -23.14 -12.44 -13.97
N GLU A 72 -23.45 -13.38 -14.86
CA GLU A 72 -24.26 -14.55 -14.52
C GLU A 72 -23.59 -15.44 -13.46
N LEU A 73 -22.27 -15.68 -13.59
CA LEU A 73 -21.48 -16.42 -12.62
C LEU A 73 -21.45 -15.73 -11.24
N GLN A 74 -21.37 -14.39 -11.22
CA GLN A 74 -21.48 -13.62 -9.98
C GLN A 74 -22.86 -13.76 -9.32
N GLY A 75 -23.92 -13.72 -10.14
CA GLY A 75 -25.29 -13.93 -9.70
C GLY A 75 -25.48 -15.32 -9.08
N PHE A 76 -24.84 -16.36 -9.61
CA PHE A 76 -24.95 -17.72 -9.09
C PHE A 76 -24.54 -17.83 -7.60
N PHE A 77 -23.38 -17.30 -7.22
CA PHE A 77 -22.87 -17.42 -5.84
C PHE A 77 -23.68 -16.61 -4.81
N SER A 78 -24.54 -15.70 -5.27
CA SER A 78 -25.39 -14.84 -4.43
C SER A 78 -26.89 -15.13 -4.58
N LYS A 79 -27.25 -16.19 -5.32
CA LYS A 79 -28.62 -16.46 -5.79
C LYS A 79 -29.59 -16.80 -4.66
N ASN A 80 -29.14 -17.54 -3.65
CA ASN A 80 -29.98 -17.95 -2.52
C ASN A 80 -29.17 -18.16 -1.23
N ASP A 81 -29.90 -18.25 -0.11
CA ASP A 81 -29.31 -18.42 1.21
C ASP A 81 -28.62 -19.77 1.40
N GLU A 82 -29.02 -20.82 0.69
CA GLU A 82 -28.38 -22.14 0.76
C GLU A 82 -26.92 -22.07 0.28
N ILE A 83 -26.68 -21.47 -0.89
CA ILE A 83 -25.34 -21.27 -1.44
C ILE A 83 -24.53 -20.34 -0.54
N ILE A 84 -25.11 -19.21 -0.10
CA ILE A 84 -24.41 -18.25 0.77
C ILE A 84 -24.01 -18.90 2.10
N ASN A 85 -24.89 -19.68 2.72
CA ASN A 85 -24.57 -20.39 3.96
C ASN A 85 -23.52 -21.50 3.72
N GLY A 86 -23.62 -22.25 2.63
CA GLY A 86 -22.59 -23.21 2.22
C GLY A 86 -21.22 -22.56 2.02
N ILE A 87 -21.16 -21.36 1.45
CA ILE A 87 -19.94 -20.55 1.33
C ILE A 87 -19.40 -20.16 2.70
N LYS A 88 -20.26 -19.66 3.60
CA LYS A 88 -19.87 -19.23 4.95
C LYS A 88 -19.26 -20.37 5.77
N ASP A 89 -19.70 -21.60 5.54
CA ASP A 89 -19.18 -22.81 6.19
C ASP A 89 -17.78 -23.20 5.71
N ILE A 90 -17.46 -22.96 4.43
CA ILE A 90 -16.16 -23.29 3.83
C ILE A 90 -15.19 -22.10 3.74
N ALA A 91 -15.64 -20.89 4.11
CA ALA A 91 -14.86 -19.67 4.00
C ALA A 91 -13.60 -19.76 4.86
N HIS A 92 -12.45 -19.64 4.22
CA HIS A 92 -11.14 -19.73 4.88
C HIS A 92 -10.59 -18.35 5.29
N TYR A 93 -11.20 -17.27 4.80
CA TYR A 93 -10.86 -15.92 5.21
C TYR A 93 -12.12 -15.04 5.27
N LYS A 94 -12.18 -14.18 6.29
CA LYS A 94 -13.32 -13.30 6.58
C LYS A 94 -12.81 -11.89 6.86
N ILE A 95 -13.41 -10.90 6.23
CA ILE A 95 -12.99 -9.51 6.39
C ILE A 95 -14.17 -8.54 6.37
N LEU A 96 -14.10 -7.51 7.21
CA LEU A 96 -15.10 -6.46 7.23
C LEU A 96 -15.08 -5.66 5.93
N VAL A 97 -16.25 -5.23 5.49
CA VAL A 97 -16.46 -4.42 4.29
C VAL A 97 -17.18 -3.14 4.67
N SER A 98 -16.85 -2.03 4.01
CA SER A 98 -17.61 -0.80 4.20
C SER A 98 -19.08 -1.00 3.81
N THR A 99 -19.98 -0.39 4.58
CA THR A 99 -21.43 -0.53 4.35
C THR A 99 -21.84 -0.05 2.96
N ALA A 100 -21.15 0.96 2.41
CA ALA A 100 -21.41 1.43 1.06
C ALA A 100 -20.98 0.42 -0.02
N ILE A 101 -19.86 -0.28 0.15
CA ILE A 101 -19.46 -1.37 -0.76
C ILE A 101 -20.46 -2.51 -0.67
N THR A 102 -20.88 -2.91 0.54
CA THR A 102 -21.93 -3.92 0.74
C THR A 102 -23.20 -3.56 -0.02
N LYS A 103 -23.69 -2.33 0.16
CA LYS A 103 -24.91 -1.85 -0.50
C LYS A 103 -24.76 -1.89 -2.02
N GLU A 104 -23.65 -1.35 -2.54
CA GLU A 104 -23.38 -1.36 -3.97
C GLU A 104 -23.27 -2.77 -4.55
N TRP A 105 -22.63 -3.69 -3.83
CA TRP A 105 -22.53 -5.10 -4.20
C TRP A 105 -23.92 -5.72 -4.29
N LYS A 106 -24.75 -5.59 -3.24
CA LYS A 106 -26.12 -6.14 -3.25
C LYS A 106 -27.00 -5.57 -4.37
N GLU A 107 -26.85 -4.29 -4.69
CA GLU A 107 -27.67 -3.62 -5.71
C GLU A 107 -27.26 -3.95 -7.15
N LYS A 108 -25.96 -4.17 -7.42
CA LYS A 108 -25.45 -4.26 -8.80
C LYS A 108 -24.79 -5.59 -9.15
N LEU A 109 -24.60 -6.50 -8.20
CA LEU A 109 -23.98 -7.80 -8.48
C LEU A 109 -24.79 -8.56 -9.53
N GLY A 110 -24.09 -9.15 -10.49
CA GLY A 110 -24.69 -9.89 -11.60
C GLY A 110 -25.52 -9.07 -12.58
N ASN A 111 -25.54 -7.74 -12.43
CA ASN A 111 -26.28 -6.84 -13.31
C ASN A 111 -25.32 -5.91 -14.07
N PRO A 112 -25.31 -5.93 -15.41
CA PRO A 112 -24.50 -4.99 -16.17
C PRO A 112 -25.03 -3.57 -16.00
N THR A 113 -24.13 -2.59 -15.92
CA THR A 113 -24.52 -1.18 -15.79
C THR A 113 -24.90 -0.55 -17.12
N GLN A 114 -24.38 -1.09 -18.22
CA GLN A 114 -24.64 -0.63 -19.58
C GLN A 114 -24.57 -1.82 -20.53
N ILE A 115 -25.36 -1.78 -21.60
CA ILE A 115 -25.23 -2.68 -22.76
C ILE A 115 -24.76 -1.81 -23.92
N LYS A 116 -23.62 -2.15 -24.50
CA LYS A 116 -23.06 -1.46 -25.68
C LYS A 116 -23.90 -1.74 -26.92
N GLU A 117 -23.78 -0.87 -27.94
CA GLU A 117 -24.45 -1.04 -29.23
C GLU A 117 -24.15 -2.39 -29.92
N ASN A 118 -22.99 -2.99 -29.61
CA ASN A 118 -22.60 -4.32 -30.10
C ASN A 118 -23.12 -5.49 -29.23
N GLY A 119 -24.05 -5.23 -28.30
CA GLY A 119 -24.62 -6.23 -27.40
C GLY A 119 -23.73 -6.63 -26.21
N LYS A 120 -22.50 -6.09 -26.09
CA LYS A 120 -21.62 -6.40 -24.97
C LYS A 120 -22.05 -5.67 -23.70
N ALA A 121 -22.27 -6.45 -22.65
CA ALA A 121 -22.43 -5.94 -21.30
C ALA A 121 -21.15 -5.21 -20.83
N GLU A 122 -21.34 -4.09 -20.13
CA GLU A 122 -20.29 -3.38 -19.39
C GLU A 122 -20.81 -3.07 -17.99
N GLY A 123 -20.03 -3.44 -16.98
CA GLY A 123 -20.48 -3.38 -15.60
C GLY A 123 -19.34 -3.35 -14.61
N ASN A 124 -19.72 -3.11 -13.36
CA ASN A 124 -18.78 -3.21 -12.27
C ASN A 124 -18.41 -4.68 -12.05
N ARG A 125 -17.15 -5.01 -12.29
CA ARG A 125 -16.65 -6.38 -12.15
C ARG A 125 -16.38 -6.80 -10.70
N PHE A 126 -16.50 -5.88 -9.74
CA PHE A 126 -16.38 -6.18 -8.31
C PHE A 126 -15.08 -6.86 -7.87
N TYR A 127 -13.98 -6.68 -8.61
CA TYR A 127 -12.65 -7.00 -8.10
C TYR A 127 -12.30 -6.09 -6.91
N ILE A 128 -11.70 -6.68 -5.88
CA ILE A 128 -11.21 -5.98 -4.71
C ILE A 128 -9.73 -6.29 -4.56
N ALA A 129 -8.87 -5.26 -4.63
CA ALA A 129 -7.43 -5.47 -4.54
C ALA A 129 -7.04 -6.04 -3.17
N ARG A 130 -6.34 -7.17 -3.16
CA ARG A 130 -5.98 -7.88 -1.93
C ARG A 130 -4.68 -7.33 -1.35
N HIS A 131 -4.63 -7.23 -0.02
CA HIS A 131 -3.42 -6.85 0.69
C HIS A 131 -2.43 -8.03 0.72
N SER A 132 -1.14 -7.76 0.86
CA SER A 132 -0.13 -8.79 1.17
C SER A 132 -0.54 -9.57 2.42
N TYR A 133 -0.61 -10.89 2.27
CA TYR A 133 -1.11 -11.81 3.28
C TYR A 133 -0.19 -13.03 3.36
N SER A 134 -0.15 -13.67 4.53
CA SER A 134 0.53 -14.94 4.69
C SER A 134 -0.36 -16.06 4.15
N PRO A 135 0.07 -16.85 3.16
CA PRO A 135 -0.77 -17.91 2.59
C PRO A 135 -1.12 -19.01 3.61
N TYR A 136 -0.31 -19.16 4.66
CA TYR A 136 -0.54 -20.15 5.71
C TYR A 136 -1.51 -19.66 6.79
N LEU A 137 -1.44 -18.38 7.14
CA LEU A 137 -2.27 -17.80 8.21
C LEU A 137 -3.51 -17.06 7.68
N SER A 138 -3.59 -16.83 6.37
CA SER A 138 -4.54 -15.93 5.68
C SER A 138 -4.57 -14.48 6.18
N ASN A 139 -3.83 -14.14 7.23
CA ASN A 139 -3.77 -12.79 7.79
C ASN A 139 -2.89 -11.87 6.96
N VAL A 140 -3.27 -10.59 6.93
CA VAL A 140 -2.44 -9.51 6.39
C VAL A 140 -1.12 -9.39 7.15
N TYR A 141 -0.05 -9.08 6.43
CA TYR A 141 1.25 -8.75 7.01
C TYR A 141 1.87 -7.59 6.24
N ILE A 142 2.86 -6.93 6.85
CA ILE A 142 3.65 -5.90 6.18
C ILE A 142 4.98 -6.52 5.77
N PRO A 143 5.27 -6.66 4.46
CA PRO A 143 6.53 -7.21 3.99
C PRO A 143 7.70 -6.36 4.46
N GLY A 144 8.76 -7.01 4.97
CA GLY A 144 10.00 -6.36 5.40
C GLY A 144 10.66 -5.60 4.26
N SER A 145 10.45 -6.05 3.02
CA SER A 145 10.87 -5.33 1.80
C SER A 145 10.22 -3.95 1.65
N SER A 146 8.96 -3.79 2.09
CA SER A 146 8.25 -2.51 2.04
C SER A 146 8.83 -1.51 3.04
N VAL A 147 9.11 -1.96 4.27
CA VAL A 147 9.77 -1.15 5.31
C VAL A 147 11.19 -0.82 4.88
N LYS A 148 11.95 -1.81 4.42
CA LYS A 148 13.32 -1.64 3.91
C LYS A 148 13.40 -0.61 2.79
N GLY A 149 12.48 -0.67 1.83
CA GLY A 149 12.42 0.29 0.72
C GLY A 149 12.26 1.72 1.21
N ALA A 150 11.31 1.97 2.13
CA ALA A 150 11.06 3.28 2.70
C ALA A 150 12.24 3.81 3.54
N VAL A 151 12.87 2.95 4.35
CA VAL A 151 14.09 3.30 5.11
C VAL A 151 15.23 3.66 4.16
N PHE A 152 15.44 2.89 3.10
CA PHE A 152 16.55 3.12 2.17
C PHE A 152 16.35 4.38 1.33
N SER A 153 15.11 4.73 0.96
CA SER A 153 14.79 6.03 0.36
C SER A 153 15.24 7.20 1.25
N ALA A 154 14.94 7.13 2.55
CA ALA A 154 15.34 8.17 3.50
C ALA A 154 16.87 8.22 3.70
N ILE A 155 17.55 7.07 3.76
CA ILE A 155 19.02 7.01 3.87
C ILE A 155 19.69 7.61 2.62
N ILE A 156 19.23 7.24 1.43
CA ILE A 156 19.77 7.78 0.17
C ILE A 156 19.59 9.30 0.18
N GLN A 157 18.40 9.79 0.53
CA GLN A 157 18.12 11.23 0.59
C GLN A 157 19.05 11.95 1.58
N SER A 158 19.19 11.41 2.79
CA SER A 158 20.01 12.01 3.85
C SER A 158 21.50 12.09 3.44
N LYS A 159 22.05 11.02 2.86
CA LYS A 159 23.46 10.98 2.43
C LYS A 159 23.74 11.79 1.17
N HIS A 160 22.75 11.86 0.27
CA HIS A 160 22.89 12.58 -0.99
C HIS A 160 22.75 14.09 -0.82
N GLN A 161 21.99 14.57 0.17
CA GLN A 161 21.84 16.00 0.51
C GLN A 161 21.40 16.89 -0.67
N ASN A 162 20.64 16.34 -1.64
CA ASN A 162 20.27 17.04 -2.89
C ASN A 162 21.47 17.56 -3.71
N LYS A 163 22.65 16.92 -3.62
CA LYS A 163 23.79 17.24 -4.49
C LYS A 163 23.39 16.95 -5.94
N PRO A 164 23.43 17.92 -6.86
CA PRO A 164 22.98 17.68 -8.23
C PRO A 164 23.81 16.57 -8.88
N LEU A 165 23.14 15.58 -9.48
CA LEU A 165 23.81 14.60 -10.31
C LEU A 165 24.32 15.28 -11.59
N THR A 166 25.61 15.17 -11.87
CA THR A 166 26.20 15.73 -13.11
C THR A 166 25.99 14.78 -14.30
N ASP A 167 26.08 15.29 -15.54
CA ASP A 167 26.04 14.44 -16.73
C ASP A 167 27.17 13.39 -16.74
N LYS A 168 28.32 13.74 -16.16
CA LYS A 168 29.43 12.80 -15.90
C LYS A 168 29.04 11.74 -14.89
N ASP A 169 28.19 12.07 -13.92
CA ASP A 169 27.71 11.11 -12.95
C ASP A 169 26.79 10.06 -13.57
N LEU A 170 26.04 10.43 -14.60
CA LEU A 170 24.99 9.59 -15.19
C LEU A 170 25.49 8.70 -16.34
N ASN A 171 26.79 8.76 -16.69
CA ASN A 171 27.39 8.08 -17.85
C ASN A 171 26.55 8.28 -19.13
N LEU A 172 26.08 9.51 -19.35
CA LEU A 172 25.30 9.84 -20.54
C LEU A 172 26.26 10.19 -21.67
N ASP A 173 26.34 9.33 -22.68
CA ASP A 173 27.04 9.68 -23.92
C ASP A 173 26.43 10.95 -24.52
N LYS A 174 27.30 11.92 -24.83
CA LYS A 174 26.94 13.25 -25.35
C LYS A 174 26.27 13.24 -26.74
N GLY A 175 25.97 12.07 -27.31
CA GLY A 175 25.55 11.89 -28.70
C GLY A 175 24.07 11.58 -28.95
N LEU A 176 23.23 11.37 -27.94
CA LEU A 176 21.82 10.99 -28.17
C LEU A 176 20.92 12.23 -28.16
N GLY A 177 20.40 12.64 -29.32
CA GLY A 177 19.47 13.77 -29.47
C GLY A 177 18.22 13.70 -28.57
N ASN A 178 17.49 14.83 -28.50
CA ASN A 178 16.31 15.08 -27.66
C ASN A 178 15.14 14.12 -27.95
N ASN A 179 15.17 12.91 -27.39
CA ASN A 179 14.10 11.92 -27.52
C ASN A 179 13.55 11.49 -26.16
N LYS A 180 12.22 11.32 -26.05
CA LYS A 180 11.48 10.89 -24.83
C LYS A 180 11.99 9.57 -24.20
N LYS A 181 12.71 8.74 -24.95
CA LYS A 181 13.39 7.52 -24.46
C LYS A 181 14.66 7.84 -23.63
N ARG A 182 15.33 8.96 -23.91
CA ARG A 182 16.54 9.45 -23.21
C ARG A 182 16.22 9.75 -21.75
N ASP A 183 15.12 10.46 -21.49
CA ASP A 183 14.69 10.81 -20.13
C ASP A 183 14.46 9.57 -19.25
N LYS A 184 13.69 8.57 -19.71
CA LYS A 184 13.46 7.33 -18.93
C LYS A 184 14.77 6.59 -18.62
N GLY A 185 15.69 6.54 -19.58
CA GLY A 185 17.01 5.94 -19.40
C GLY A 185 17.85 6.69 -18.35
N ILE A 186 17.81 8.03 -18.38
CA ILE A 186 18.49 8.91 -17.42
C ILE A 186 17.98 8.67 -15.99
N PHE A 187 16.66 8.68 -15.76
CA PHE A 187 16.09 8.47 -14.43
C PHE A 187 16.43 7.09 -13.86
N SER A 188 16.33 6.05 -14.69
CA SER A 188 16.67 4.68 -14.29
C SER A 188 18.16 4.55 -13.94
N ALA A 189 19.04 5.14 -14.75
CA ALA A 189 20.48 5.15 -14.51
C ALA A 189 20.85 5.94 -13.23
N ALA A 190 20.23 7.10 -13.00
CA ALA A 190 20.42 7.92 -11.81
C ALA A 190 20.03 7.16 -10.53
N ASN A 191 18.82 6.59 -10.50
CA ASN A 191 18.35 5.80 -9.36
C ASN A 191 19.27 4.60 -9.10
N LYS A 192 19.65 3.88 -10.15
CA LYS A 192 20.55 2.74 -10.05
C LYS A 192 21.91 3.14 -9.48
N LYS A 193 22.47 4.28 -9.92
CA LYS A 193 23.71 4.83 -9.37
C LYS A 193 23.58 5.20 -7.89
N LEU A 194 22.54 5.93 -7.50
CA LEU A 194 22.34 6.34 -6.11
C LEU A 194 22.17 5.14 -5.18
N ILE A 195 21.41 4.12 -5.60
CA ILE A 195 21.31 2.84 -4.89
C ILE A 195 22.70 2.22 -4.76
N TYR A 196 23.47 2.12 -5.84
CA TYR A 196 24.82 1.55 -5.77
C TYR A 196 25.79 2.34 -4.89
N THR A 197 25.73 3.67 -4.92
CA THR A 197 26.64 4.54 -4.17
C THR A 197 26.36 4.48 -2.66
N TYR A 198 25.08 4.48 -2.26
CA TYR A 198 24.71 4.66 -0.85
C TYR A 198 24.20 3.40 -0.16
N ILE A 199 23.64 2.45 -0.92
CA ILE A 199 23.04 1.22 -0.42
C ILE A 199 23.90 0.00 -0.78
N GLY A 200 24.46 -0.02 -1.99
CA GLY A 200 25.30 -1.09 -2.53
C GLY A 200 24.53 -2.27 -3.15
N ASP A 201 25.26 -3.11 -3.90
CA ASP A 201 24.75 -4.29 -4.62
C ASP A 201 25.30 -5.57 -3.99
N PHE A 202 24.50 -6.64 -3.94
CA PHE A 202 24.96 -7.98 -3.56
C PHE A 202 26.09 -8.48 -4.48
N ASN A 203 26.07 -8.11 -5.76
CA ASN A 203 27.04 -8.60 -6.75
C ASN A 203 28.40 -7.89 -6.71
N ARG A 204 28.58 -6.85 -5.89
CA ARG A 204 29.85 -6.13 -5.75
C ARG A 204 30.48 -6.46 -4.40
N LEU A 205 31.32 -7.49 -4.37
CA LEU A 205 31.97 -8.01 -3.16
C LEU A 205 33.02 -7.05 -2.52
N SER A 206 33.36 -5.94 -3.17
CA SER A 206 34.60 -5.20 -2.87
C SER A 206 34.45 -3.86 -2.14
N ASN A 207 33.36 -3.55 -1.45
CA ASN A 207 33.28 -2.28 -0.71
C ASN A 207 32.67 -2.42 0.69
N GLU A 208 33.39 -1.88 1.68
CA GLU A 208 33.07 -1.69 3.11
C GLU A 208 31.82 -0.80 3.39
N LYS A 209 30.99 -0.54 2.37
CA LYS A 209 29.93 0.49 2.33
C LYS A 209 28.55 -0.04 1.92
N ILE A 210 28.28 -1.34 1.99
CA ILE A 210 27.02 -1.94 1.52
C ILE A 210 26.01 -2.04 2.68
N ILE A 211 25.27 -0.96 2.94
CA ILE A 211 24.22 -0.91 3.98
C ILE A 211 23.18 -2.03 3.81
N SER A 212 22.85 -2.42 2.57
CA SER A 212 21.86 -3.47 2.29
C SER A 212 22.25 -4.86 2.78
N GLN A 213 23.55 -5.11 2.99
CA GLN A 213 24.05 -6.35 3.55
C GLN A 213 23.95 -6.35 5.07
N TYR A 214 24.17 -5.20 5.72
CA TYR A 214 24.18 -5.09 7.19
C TYR A 214 22.80 -4.91 7.82
N ILE A 215 21.83 -4.33 7.10
CA ILE A 215 20.48 -4.04 7.63
C ILE A 215 19.46 -5.03 7.06
N LYS A 216 18.88 -5.88 7.91
CA LYS A 216 17.84 -6.85 7.56
C LYS A 216 16.56 -6.57 8.33
N PHE A 217 15.47 -6.33 7.61
CA PHE A 217 14.14 -6.27 8.19
C PHE A 217 13.46 -7.62 7.99
N SER A 218 12.91 -8.20 9.05
CA SER A 218 11.94 -9.29 8.92
C SER A 218 10.64 -8.76 8.34
N ASP A 219 9.77 -9.68 7.93
CA ASP A 219 8.37 -9.36 7.74
C ASP A 219 7.74 -8.95 9.08
N LEU A 220 6.84 -7.97 9.05
CA LEU A 220 6.11 -7.49 10.21
C LEU A 220 4.76 -8.21 10.27
N MET A 221 4.61 -9.07 11.27
CA MET A 221 3.44 -9.90 11.49
C MET A 221 2.43 -9.19 12.39
N PRO A 222 1.12 -9.43 12.19
CA PRO A 222 0.07 -8.85 13.02
C PRO A 222 0.20 -9.33 14.48
N ASN A 223 -0.06 -8.41 15.42
CA ASN A 223 -0.07 -8.71 16.84
C ASN A 223 -1.42 -9.35 17.22
N THR A 224 -1.37 -10.56 17.79
CA THR A 224 -2.56 -11.38 18.12
C THR A 224 -3.51 -10.74 19.12
N LYS A 225 -3.15 -9.60 19.75
CA LYS A 225 -4.06 -8.83 20.60
C LYS A 225 -5.26 -8.23 19.86
N PHE A 226 -5.20 -8.12 18.53
CA PHE A 226 -6.31 -7.65 17.71
C PHE A 226 -6.96 -8.82 16.97
N SER A 227 -8.28 -8.79 16.82
CA SER A 227 -9.04 -9.79 16.08
C SER A 227 -9.33 -9.38 14.63
N HIS A 228 -9.24 -8.08 14.33
CA HIS A 228 -9.48 -7.52 12.99
C HIS A 228 -8.36 -6.54 12.67
N PHE A 229 -7.64 -6.80 11.58
CA PHE A 229 -6.48 -6.00 11.16
C PHE A 229 -6.74 -5.18 9.91
N SER A 230 -7.61 -5.69 9.04
CA SER A 230 -7.91 -5.10 7.75
C SER A 230 -9.40 -4.98 7.50
N LYS A 231 -9.74 -4.09 6.58
CA LYS A 231 -11.10 -3.83 6.12
C LYS A 231 -11.08 -3.49 4.63
N VAL A 232 -12.09 -3.95 3.90
CA VAL A 232 -12.31 -3.55 2.51
C VAL A 232 -12.99 -2.18 2.48
N ILE A 233 -12.31 -1.21 1.87
CA ILE A 233 -12.76 0.18 1.75
C ILE A 233 -12.54 0.70 0.32
N TYR A 234 -13.07 1.88 0.01
CA TYR A 234 -12.77 2.56 -1.25
C TYR A 234 -11.43 3.27 -1.19
N SER A 235 -10.75 3.26 -2.32
CA SER A 235 -9.68 4.19 -2.66
C SER A 235 -10.22 5.17 -3.70
N VAL A 236 -10.62 6.34 -3.20
CA VAL A 236 -11.26 7.38 -4.01
C VAL A 236 -10.21 8.20 -4.75
N ASN A 237 -10.46 8.42 -6.03
CA ASN A 237 -9.57 9.15 -6.92
C ASN A 237 -10.10 10.57 -7.14
N LEU A 238 -9.55 11.56 -6.45
CA LEU A 238 -10.00 12.96 -6.55
C LEU A 238 -9.02 13.78 -7.39
N LYS A 239 -9.47 14.54 -8.38
CA LYS A 239 -8.58 15.49 -9.07
C LYS A 239 -8.08 16.56 -8.10
N ARG A 240 -6.85 17.04 -8.27
CA ARG A 240 -6.29 18.07 -7.38
C ARG A 240 -6.97 19.44 -7.52
N THR A 241 -7.53 19.72 -8.69
CA THR A 241 -8.22 20.97 -9.01
C THR A 241 -9.68 20.92 -8.60
N LYS A 242 -10.13 21.88 -7.79
CA LYS A 242 -11.54 22.05 -7.42
C LYS A 242 -12.30 22.71 -8.57
N GLY A 243 -13.37 22.06 -9.05
CA GLY A 243 -14.29 22.63 -10.02
C GLY A 243 -15.43 23.41 -9.37
N LYS A 244 -16.33 23.96 -10.18
CA LYS A 244 -17.52 24.72 -9.70
C LYS A 244 -18.46 23.89 -8.82
N LYS A 245 -18.52 22.57 -9.02
CA LYS A 245 -19.36 21.62 -8.27
C LYS A 245 -18.55 20.78 -7.26
N GLY A 246 -17.38 21.26 -6.83
CA GLY A 246 -16.49 20.50 -5.95
C GLY A 246 -15.42 19.72 -6.70
N TYR A 247 -14.89 18.66 -6.08
CA TYR A 247 -13.82 17.85 -6.64
C TYR A 247 -14.35 16.85 -7.65
N SER A 248 -13.84 16.89 -8.89
CA SER A 248 -14.20 15.84 -9.85
C SER A 248 -13.51 14.54 -9.47
N GLN A 249 -14.30 13.48 -9.35
CA GLN A 249 -13.85 12.14 -9.02
C GLN A 249 -13.55 11.32 -10.29
N GLY A 250 -12.44 10.59 -10.28
CA GLY A 250 -12.12 9.57 -11.29
C GLY A 250 -12.67 8.20 -10.87
N ILE A 251 -12.32 7.16 -11.62
CA ILE A 251 -12.70 5.78 -11.26
C ILE A 251 -12.02 5.42 -9.94
N SER A 252 -12.83 5.06 -8.95
CA SER A 252 -12.38 4.62 -7.63
C SER A 252 -12.27 3.11 -7.59
N THR A 253 -11.38 2.60 -6.77
CA THR A 253 -11.14 1.17 -6.64
C THR A 253 -11.51 0.68 -5.24
N ARG A 254 -11.72 -0.63 -5.09
CA ARG A 254 -11.92 -1.28 -3.80
C ARG A 254 -10.64 -1.99 -3.44
N MET A 255 -10.23 -1.90 -2.18
CA MET A 255 -9.01 -2.54 -1.71
C MET A 255 -9.17 -2.97 -0.26
N GLU A 256 -8.54 -4.08 0.08
CA GLU A 256 -8.25 -4.45 1.46
C GLU A 256 -7.15 -3.54 2.01
N CYS A 257 -7.45 -2.82 3.08
CA CYS A 257 -6.49 -1.98 3.79
C CYS A 257 -6.33 -2.45 5.23
N ILE A 258 -5.10 -2.45 5.73
CA ILE A 258 -4.85 -2.44 7.17
C ILE A 258 -5.50 -1.20 7.78
N GLN A 259 -6.19 -1.36 8.91
CA GLN A 259 -6.88 -0.26 9.59
C GLN A 259 -5.91 0.61 10.38
N PRO A 260 -6.18 1.94 10.50
CA PRO A 260 -5.42 2.82 11.38
C PRO A 260 -5.67 2.52 12.86
N GLU A 261 -4.91 3.18 13.74
CA GLU A 261 -5.10 3.18 15.21
C GLU A 261 -4.83 1.82 15.88
N LEU A 262 -4.18 0.90 15.16
CA LEU A 262 -3.69 -0.35 15.72
C LEU A 262 -2.33 -0.12 16.39
N TYR A 263 -2.34 0.38 17.63
CA TYR A 263 -1.11 0.62 18.41
C TYR A 263 -0.24 -0.64 18.51
N ARG A 264 0.98 -0.60 17.98
CA ARG A 264 1.88 -1.75 17.80
C ARG A 264 1.15 -2.95 17.19
N GLY A 265 0.29 -2.65 16.21
CA GLY A 265 -0.53 -3.61 15.46
C GLY A 265 0.30 -4.63 14.72
N PHE A 266 1.51 -4.26 14.31
CA PHE A 266 2.42 -5.14 13.62
C PHE A 266 3.79 -5.11 14.30
N GLN A 267 4.43 -6.28 14.37
CA GLN A 267 5.74 -6.45 14.99
C GLN A 267 6.66 -7.25 14.08
N GLY A 268 7.94 -6.91 14.11
CA GLY A 268 8.98 -7.65 13.41
C GLY A 268 10.32 -7.40 14.07
N GLU A 269 11.37 -7.68 13.33
CA GLU A 269 12.74 -7.59 13.78
C GLU A 269 13.60 -6.83 12.77
N LEU A 270 14.49 -6.02 13.31
CA LEU A 270 15.63 -5.45 12.61
C LEU A 270 16.87 -6.20 13.08
N THR A 271 17.47 -6.97 12.17
CA THR A 271 18.74 -7.67 12.40
C THR A 271 19.88 -6.90 11.73
N LEU A 272 20.93 -6.72 12.50
CA LEU A 272 22.14 -6.01 12.12
C LEU A 272 23.30 -7.00 12.13
N THR A 273 23.87 -7.27 10.96
CA THR A 273 24.96 -8.24 10.80
C THR A 273 26.30 -7.50 10.76
N ASP A 274 27.29 -7.95 11.52
CA ASP A 274 28.70 -7.52 11.51
C ASP A 274 28.98 -6.00 11.44
N ILE A 275 29.09 -5.41 12.62
CA ILE A 275 29.50 -4.02 12.82
C ILE A 275 30.98 -4.00 13.17
N SER A 276 31.83 -3.27 12.44
CA SER A 276 33.21 -3.03 12.91
C SER A 276 33.15 -2.31 14.27
N PRO A 277 34.09 -2.55 15.21
CA PRO A 277 34.07 -1.90 16.53
C PRO A 277 33.98 -0.36 16.49
N GLU A 278 34.46 0.28 15.43
CA GLU A 278 34.32 1.73 15.19
C GLU A 278 32.90 2.18 14.79
N LYS A 279 32.04 1.23 14.39
CA LYS A 279 30.64 1.44 13.98
C LYS A 279 29.64 0.94 15.04
N SER A 280 30.10 0.68 16.26
CA SER A 280 29.29 0.20 17.39
C SER A 280 27.92 0.87 17.44
N LEU A 281 26.87 0.05 17.44
CA LEU A 281 25.48 0.46 17.61
C LEU A 281 25.26 1.07 18.99
N SER A 282 25.41 2.37 19.08
CA SER A 282 24.86 3.14 20.18
C SER A 282 23.37 3.42 19.94
N LYS A 283 22.68 3.89 20.98
CA LYS A 283 21.38 4.59 20.89
C LYS A 283 21.35 5.58 19.71
N ASP A 284 22.51 6.10 19.31
CA ASP A 284 22.70 7.02 18.20
C ASP A 284 22.33 6.41 16.83
N PHE A 285 22.43 5.09 16.62
CA PHE A 285 22.06 4.48 15.33
C PHE A 285 20.55 4.52 15.08
N TYR A 286 19.74 4.09 16.04
CA TYR A 286 18.27 4.17 15.92
C TYR A 286 17.80 5.61 15.85
N GLN A 287 18.38 6.48 16.69
CA GLN A 287 18.11 7.90 16.62
C GLN A 287 18.49 8.49 15.26
N SER A 288 19.57 8.02 14.64
CA SER A 288 19.97 8.40 13.29
C SER A 288 18.95 7.95 12.24
N ILE A 289 18.49 6.69 12.27
CA ILE A 289 17.44 6.21 11.36
C ILE A 289 16.13 6.97 11.56
N ILE A 290 15.70 7.16 12.81
CA ILE A 290 14.49 7.93 13.15
C ILE A 290 14.60 9.35 12.61
N LYS A 291 15.75 10.00 12.82
CA LYS A 291 16.01 11.33 12.29
C LYS A 291 15.95 11.35 10.76
N MET A 292 16.62 10.43 10.07
CA MET A 292 16.60 10.37 8.60
C MET A 292 15.20 10.15 8.05
N LEU A 293 14.42 9.26 8.66
CA LEU A 293 13.02 9.01 8.28
C LEU A 293 12.17 10.27 8.49
N ASN A 294 12.27 10.91 9.66
CA ASN A 294 11.49 12.10 9.97
C ASN A 294 11.89 13.30 9.11
N ASP A 295 13.19 13.54 8.89
CA ASP A 295 13.69 14.58 7.98
C ASP A 295 13.15 14.40 6.56
N PHE A 296 12.96 13.14 6.12
CA PHE A 296 12.46 12.82 4.79
C PHE A 296 10.94 12.90 4.69
N TYR A 297 10.23 12.24 5.61
CA TYR A 297 8.80 12.01 5.53
C TYR A 297 7.95 13.13 6.15
N ARG A 298 8.42 13.79 7.21
CA ARG A 298 7.64 14.83 7.89
C ARG A 298 7.28 16.00 6.96
N PRO A 299 8.20 16.58 6.16
CA PRO A 299 7.82 17.66 5.24
C PRO A 299 6.79 17.23 4.19
N ILE A 300 6.81 15.96 3.79
CA ILE A 300 5.85 15.37 2.84
C ILE A 300 4.48 15.23 3.50
N PHE A 301 4.45 14.67 4.71
CA PHE A 301 3.24 14.52 5.51
C PHE A 301 2.60 15.86 5.84
N ASP A 302 3.38 16.84 6.28
CA ASP A 302 2.90 18.17 6.63
C ASP A 302 2.25 18.86 5.43
N LYS A 303 2.93 18.86 4.28
CA LYS A 303 2.39 19.45 3.06
C LYS A 303 1.11 18.75 2.60
N GLU A 304 1.08 17.42 2.68
CA GLU A 304 -0.07 16.62 2.27
C GLU A 304 -1.27 16.84 3.21
N CYS A 305 -1.05 16.81 4.53
CA CYS A 305 -2.09 17.01 5.53
C CYS A 305 -2.63 18.44 5.52
N GLN A 306 -1.78 19.47 5.42
CA GLN A 306 -2.22 20.86 5.30
C GLN A 306 -3.16 21.03 4.10
N LEU A 307 -2.81 20.43 2.96
CA LEU A 307 -3.64 20.46 1.77
C LEU A 307 -4.97 19.73 1.98
N PHE A 308 -4.98 18.59 2.68
CA PHE A 308 -6.21 17.86 2.96
C PHE A 308 -7.11 18.57 3.99
N ILE A 309 -6.53 19.24 4.99
CA ILE A 309 -7.26 20.07 5.96
C ILE A 309 -7.90 21.27 5.26
N GLN A 310 -7.14 21.99 4.41
CA GLN A 310 -7.66 23.13 3.64
C GLN A 310 -8.85 22.74 2.75
N ASN A 311 -8.87 21.49 2.28
CA ASN A 311 -9.94 20.97 1.43
C ASN A 311 -11.08 20.29 2.19
N GLY A 312 -11.01 20.23 3.53
CA GLY A 312 -12.03 19.63 4.38
C GLY A 312 -12.06 18.09 4.35
N PHE A 313 -11.00 17.46 3.83
CA PHE A 313 -10.93 16.00 3.69
C PHE A 313 -10.65 15.31 5.02
N ILE A 314 -9.71 15.85 5.81
CA ILE A 314 -9.28 15.32 7.10
C ILE A 314 -9.50 16.35 8.21
N ASN A 315 -9.66 15.87 9.44
CA ASN A 315 -9.73 16.72 10.64
C ASN A 315 -8.32 17.23 11.03
N SER A 316 -8.21 18.50 11.46
CA SER A 316 -6.93 19.07 11.93
C SER A 316 -6.37 18.37 13.18
N LEU A 317 -7.24 17.84 14.05
CA LEU A 317 -6.85 17.14 15.27
C LEU A 317 -5.99 15.90 14.96
N PHE A 318 -6.30 15.19 13.88
CA PHE A 318 -5.47 14.07 13.40
C PHE A 318 -4.03 14.52 13.14
N PHE A 319 -3.86 15.64 12.44
CA PHE A 319 -2.55 16.18 12.11
C PHE A 319 -1.78 16.70 13.35
N GLU A 320 -2.49 17.35 14.27
CA GLU A 320 -1.92 17.86 15.52
C GLU A 320 -1.41 16.72 16.42
N ASN A 321 -2.20 15.67 16.60
CA ASN A 321 -1.82 14.50 17.41
C ASN A 321 -0.57 13.80 16.88
N ILE A 322 -0.49 13.59 15.56
CA ILE A 322 0.70 13.00 14.95
C ILE A 322 1.94 13.90 15.10
N ASN A 323 1.79 15.22 14.97
CA ASN A 323 2.92 16.13 15.19
C ASN A 323 3.43 16.12 16.63
N LEU A 324 2.55 16.02 17.63
CA LEU A 324 2.94 15.87 19.03
C LEU A 324 3.80 14.62 19.23
N LEU A 325 3.39 13.49 18.64
CA LEU A 325 4.13 12.23 18.69
C LEU A 325 5.52 12.34 18.03
N LEU A 326 5.61 12.97 16.86
CA LEU A 326 6.86 13.12 16.13
C LEU A 326 7.86 14.05 16.84
N ASN A 327 7.38 15.02 17.61
CA ASN A 327 8.25 15.92 18.38
C ASN A 327 9.02 15.21 19.50
N THR A 328 8.63 14.00 19.90
CA THR A 328 9.36 13.21 20.91
C THR A 328 10.72 12.70 20.41
N ASN A 329 10.96 12.68 19.09
CA ASN A 329 12.14 12.09 18.44
C ASN A 329 12.41 10.61 18.81
N LYS A 330 11.39 9.90 19.32
CA LYS A 330 11.47 8.46 19.66
C LYS A 330 10.83 7.55 18.61
N ILE A 331 10.08 8.14 17.68
CA ILE A 331 9.24 7.44 16.71
C ILE A 331 9.58 7.98 15.33
N ALA A 332 9.64 7.09 14.34
CA ALA A 332 9.82 7.47 12.94
C ALA A 332 8.49 7.47 12.19
N LEU A 333 8.25 8.50 11.39
CA LEU A 333 7.20 8.53 10.39
C LEU A 333 7.64 7.76 9.15
N ILE A 334 6.76 6.92 8.60
CA ILE A 334 7.03 6.15 7.39
C ILE A 334 5.79 6.10 6.49
N ARG A 335 6.01 6.02 5.17
CA ARG A 335 4.94 5.80 4.19
C ARG A 335 5.13 4.49 3.44
N LEU A 336 4.12 3.63 3.50
CA LEU A 336 4.07 2.28 2.93
C LEU A 336 2.97 2.17 1.87
N GLY A 337 3.00 1.08 1.09
CA GLY A 337 1.95 0.78 0.12
C GLY A 337 2.03 1.59 -1.17
N LYS A 338 1.24 1.24 -2.19
CA LYS A 338 1.40 1.77 -3.58
C LYS A 338 1.07 3.26 -3.72
N ASN A 339 0.17 3.77 -2.88
CA ASN A 339 -0.36 5.12 -3.00
C ASN A 339 0.64 6.18 -2.52
N GLY A 340 0.69 7.32 -3.19
CA GLY A 340 1.69 8.37 -2.91
C GLY A 340 3.05 8.10 -3.54
N SER A 341 3.10 7.79 -4.83
CA SER A 341 4.36 7.60 -5.57
C SER A 341 5.34 8.79 -5.39
N GLU A 342 4.83 10.00 -5.20
CA GLU A 342 5.61 11.22 -4.91
C GLU A 342 6.49 11.11 -3.67
N SER A 343 6.04 10.37 -2.63
CA SER A 343 6.80 10.19 -1.38
C SER A 343 7.83 9.08 -1.44
N LYS A 344 7.94 8.40 -2.59
CA LYS A 344 8.88 7.30 -2.84
C LYS A 344 9.98 7.69 -3.82
N LEU A 345 9.87 8.90 -4.38
CA LEU A 345 10.90 9.48 -5.23
C LEU A 345 11.87 10.27 -4.37
N LEU A 346 13.15 10.24 -4.74
CA LEU A 346 14.17 11.07 -4.13
C LEU A 346 13.81 12.54 -4.30
N ALA A 347 14.17 13.39 -3.33
CA ALA A 347 13.69 14.76 -3.28
C ALA A 347 14.29 15.68 -4.36
N GLU A 348 15.31 15.23 -5.07
CA GLU A 348 15.98 15.95 -6.14
C GLU A 348 14.99 16.31 -7.26
N LYS A 349 14.86 17.61 -7.57
CA LYS A 349 13.92 18.14 -8.58
C LYS A 349 14.17 17.56 -9.98
N SER A 350 15.42 17.20 -10.27
CA SER A 350 15.82 16.53 -11.52
C SER A 350 15.26 15.12 -11.64
N LEU A 351 14.97 14.44 -10.51
CA LEU A 351 14.51 13.05 -10.40
C LEU A 351 13.01 12.90 -10.08
N LYS A 352 12.37 13.94 -9.53
CA LYS A 352 10.92 13.99 -9.27
C LYS A 352 10.12 14.25 -10.53
N LYS A 353 10.02 13.27 -11.43
CA LYS A 353 9.14 13.38 -12.60
C LYS A 353 8.22 12.17 -12.72
N ILE A 354 6.92 12.43 -12.66
CA ILE A 354 5.86 11.46 -12.94
C ILE A 354 5.48 11.59 -14.41
N ASN A 355 5.46 10.48 -15.13
CA ASN A 355 5.00 10.47 -16.52
C ASN A 355 3.47 10.41 -16.56
N ILE A 356 2.84 11.47 -17.06
CA ILE A 356 1.40 11.58 -17.24
C ILE A 356 1.14 11.79 -18.73
N LYS A 357 0.60 10.76 -19.41
CA LYS A 357 0.29 10.78 -20.85
C LYS A 357 1.45 11.27 -21.74
N GLY A 358 2.69 10.94 -21.37
CA GLY A 358 3.88 11.32 -22.14
C GLY A 358 4.49 12.68 -21.79
N GLU A 359 3.92 13.39 -20.81
CA GLU A 359 4.50 14.59 -20.20
C GLU A 359 5.05 14.27 -18.81
N TYR A 360 6.21 14.83 -18.48
CA TYR A 360 6.80 14.70 -17.16
C TYR A 360 6.35 15.87 -16.27
N LYS A 361 5.61 15.57 -15.20
CA LYS A 361 5.16 16.55 -14.20
C LYS A 361 5.79 16.28 -12.84
N GLU A 362 5.97 17.32 -12.04
CA GLU A 362 6.53 17.20 -10.69
C GLU A 362 5.57 16.52 -9.71
N GLN A 363 4.26 16.53 -10.00
CA GLN A 363 3.20 15.97 -9.15
C GLN A 363 2.09 15.32 -9.99
N SER A 364 1.38 14.36 -9.37
CA SER A 364 0.17 13.73 -9.89
C SER A 364 -0.96 14.75 -10.03
N ASN A 365 -1.85 14.56 -11.00
CA ASN A 365 -3.07 15.38 -11.13
C ASN A 365 -4.18 14.95 -10.18
N THR A 366 -4.02 13.84 -9.45
CA THR A 366 -5.04 13.30 -8.56
C THR A 366 -4.49 12.90 -7.19
N PHE A 367 -5.35 12.98 -6.19
CA PHE A 367 -5.21 12.40 -4.87
C PHE A 367 -5.88 11.03 -4.82
N TRP A 368 -5.26 10.13 -4.07
CA TRP A 368 -5.84 8.84 -3.72
C TRP A 368 -6.03 8.81 -2.21
N LEU A 369 -7.28 8.71 -1.78
CA LEU A 369 -7.68 8.75 -0.37
C LEU A 369 -8.52 7.53 -0.02
N ALA A 370 -8.41 7.06 1.22
CA ALA A 370 -9.27 6.03 1.76
C ALA A 370 -10.63 6.61 2.15
N SER A 371 -11.69 5.83 1.92
CA SER A 371 -13.04 6.20 2.31
C SER A 371 -13.95 5.01 2.54
N GLU A 372 -14.87 5.14 3.50
CA GLU A 372 -15.99 4.21 3.69
C GLU A 372 -17.00 4.27 2.53
N LYS A 373 -17.14 5.44 1.88
CA LYS A 373 -18.10 5.69 0.78
C LYS A 373 -17.38 6.14 -0.49
N ASN A 374 -17.93 5.75 -1.65
CA ASN A 374 -17.34 6.10 -2.93
C ASN A 374 -17.40 7.62 -3.18
N ASP A 375 -18.52 8.26 -2.88
CA ASP A 375 -18.84 9.67 -3.13
C ASP A 375 -18.52 10.59 -1.94
N ALA A 376 -17.68 10.16 -1.01
CA ALA A 376 -17.35 10.96 0.17
C ALA A 376 -16.54 12.21 -0.20
N GLU A 377 -17.02 13.37 0.26
CA GLU A 377 -16.30 14.65 0.16
C GLU A 377 -15.58 15.02 1.47
N THR A 378 -15.93 14.36 2.58
CA THR A 378 -15.39 14.62 3.93
C THR A 378 -15.08 13.29 4.62
N GLN A 379 -14.34 13.33 5.73
CA GLN A 379 -13.92 12.14 6.49
C GLN A 379 -13.10 11.15 5.65
N LEU A 380 -12.38 11.67 4.66
CA LEU A 380 -11.43 10.91 3.88
C LEU A 380 -10.17 10.71 4.72
N GLN A 381 -9.38 9.68 4.41
CA GLN A 381 -8.13 9.40 5.11
C GLN A 381 -6.96 9.34 4.12
N PRO A 382 -5.77 9.85 4.48
CA PRO A 382 -4.59 9.66 3.66
C PRO A 382 -4.24 8.17 3.62
N LEU A 383 -3.50 7.74 2.60
CA LEU A 383 -3.13 6.33 2.44
C LEU A 383 -1.65 6.09 2.74
N GLY A 384 -1.39 5.05 3.53
CA GLY A 384 -0.07 4.45 3.70
C GLY A 384 0.78 5.02 4.84
N TRP A 385 0.28 5.89 5.70
CA TRP A 385 1.09 6.46 6.78
C TRP A 385 1.11 5.56 8.02
N ALA A 386 2.30 5.39 8.58
CA ALA A 386 2.51 4.63 9.80
C ALA A 386 3.61 5.26 10.67
N LEU A 387 3.62 4.85 11.93
CA LEU A 387 4.66 5.15 12.91
C LEU A 387 5.47 3.89 13.18
N LEU A 388 6.79 4.02 13.21
CA LEU A 388 7.74 2.93 13.42
C LEU A 388 8.56 3.21 14.70
N GLU A 389 8.51 2.25 15.63
CA GLU A 389 9.29 2.25 16.88
C GLU A 389 10.41 1.20 16.79
N PHE A 390 11.61 1.57 17.25
CA PHE A 390 12.78 0.68 17.28
C PHE A 390 13.16 0.38 18.72
N SER A 391 13.16 -0.90 19.10
CA SER A 391 13.52 -1.39 20.45
C SER A 391 12.98 -0.53 21.60
N PRO A 392 11.65 -0.28 21.67
CA PRO A 392 11.10 0.53 22.75
C PRO A 392 11.32 -0.15 24.11
N ILE A 393 11.73 0.63 25.10
CA ILE A 393 12.04 0.17 26.46
C ILE A 393 10.79 0.21 27.37
N ALA A 394 9.77 0.96 26.96
CA ALA A 394 8.51 1.12 27.68
C ALA A 394 7.32 1.22 26.72
N GLU A 395 6.12 1.19 27.29
CA GLU A 395 4.91 1.57 26.60
C GLU A 395 4.93 3.04 26.20
N ASN A 396 4.27 3.35 25.09
CA ASN A 396 4.15 4.70 24.60
C ASN A 396 2.72 5.20 24.89
N GLU A 397 2.54 5.78 26.07
CA GLU A 397 1.23 6.24 26.56
C GLU A 397 0.54 7.24 25.61
N LEU A 398 1.30 7.97 24.79
CA LEU A 398 0.75 8.90 23.80
C LEU A 398 0.15 8.20 22.57
N LEU A 399 0.44 6.90 22.37
CA LEU A 399 -0.06 6.08 21.26
C LEU A 399 -1.15 5.08 21.68
N GLN A 400 -1.36 4.89 22.99
CA GLN A 400 -2.46 4.09 23.54
C GLN A 400 -3.74 4.91 23.55
#